data_AF-A0A2P4YLY0-F1
#
_entry.id   AF-A0A2P4YLY0-F1
#
_cell.length_a   1.000
_cell.length_b   1.000
_cell.length_c   1.000
_cell.angle_alpha   90.00
_cell.angle_beta   90.00
_cell.angle_gamma   90.00
#
_symmetry.space_group_name_H-M   'P 1'
#
loop_
_entity.id
_entity.type
_entity.pdbx_description
1 polymer ?
#
loop_
_entity_poly.entity_id
_entity_poly.type
_entity_poly.pdbx_seq_one_letter_code
_entity_poly.pdbx_strand_id
1 'polypeptide(L)'
;MLLSELGNIDGKAVFLYIGSGLGNIVAQVVLATEAYRVLGIEAREEVQRAGIDAINRSPYAWAIRERAPFISKNVSDSRLATYSPLAESTVVYWNNVLFEARVVEHVKNELCTMANIRY
;
A
#
# COMPACT_ATOMS: atom_id res chain seq x y z
N MET A 1 -8.27 -11.63 10.37
CA MET A 1 -7.03 -10.86 10.59
C MET A 1 -6.50 -10.56 9.20
N LEU A 2 -6.22 -9.31 8.83
CA LEU A 2 -5.97 -8.92 7.43
C LEU A 2 -5.11 -9.92 6.62
N LEU A 3 -4.01 -10.42 7.19
CA LEU A 3 -3.12 -11.39 6.53
C LEU A 3 -3.82 -12.68 6.06
N SER A 4 -4.88 -13.13 6.74
CA SER A 4 -5.65 -14.32 6.32
C SER A 4 -6.52 -14.05 5.09
N GLU A 5 -6.82 -12.78 4.79
CA GLU A 5 -7.64 -12.38 3.64
C GLU A 5 -6.78 -12.14 2.39
N LEU A 6 -5.49 -11.84 2.55
CA LEU A 6 -4.59 -11.49 1.44
C LEU A 6 -4.08 -12.70 0.63
N GLY A 7 -4.48 -13.92 0.99
CA GLY A 7 -3.98 -15.14 0.36
C GLY A 7 -2.47 -15.34 0.52
N ASN A 8 -1.86 -16.12 -0.36
CA ASN A 8 -0.41 -16.36 -0.30
C ASN A 8 0.34 -15.20 -0.96
N ILE A 9 1.01 -14.37 -0.16
CA ILE A 9 1.92 -13.32 -0.61
C ILE A 9 3.35 -13.88 -0.66
N ASP A 10 3.81 -14.19 -1.87
CA ASP A 10 5.14 -14.77 -2.10
C ASP A 10 6.23 -13.72 -2.37
N GLY A 11 7.47 -14.19 -2.50
CA GLY A 11 8.65 -13.36 -2.75
C GLY A 11 8.68 -12.58 -4.08
N LYS A 12 7.69 -12.76 -4.97
CA LYS A 12 7.56 -11.99 -6.23
C LYS A 12 6.48 -10.92 -6.12
N ALA A 13 5.65 -10.97 -5.09
CA ALA A 13 4.53 -10.06 -4.95
C ALA A 13 4.99 -8.63 -4.66
N VAL A 14 4.44 -7.68 -5.41
CA VAL A 14 4.41 -6.26 -5.07
C VAL A 14 3.03 -5.97 -4.49
N PHE A 15 3.00 -5.66 -3.19
CA PHE A 15 1.78 -5.34 -2.45
C PHE A 15 1.57 -3.83 -2.41
N LEU A 16 0.34 -3.35 -2.63
CA LEU A 16 -0.03 -1.95 -2.47
C LEU A 16 -1.18 -1.82 -1.48
N TYR A 17 -1.01 -0.95 -0.48
CA TYR A 17 -2.08 -0.52 0.41
C TYR A 17 -2.49 0.94 0.14
N ILE A 18 -3.74 1.14 -0.27
CA ILE A 18 -4.32 2.47 -0.51
C ILE A 18 -4.99 2.99 0.76
N GLY A 19 -4.63 4.22 1.15
CA GLY A 19 -5.07 4.80 2.42
C GLY A 19 -4.25 4.25 3.57
N SER A 20 -2.92 4.32 3.45
CA SER A 20 -2.02 3.63 4.37
C SER A 20 -2.02 4.17 5.79
N GLY A 21 -2.53 5.38 6.01
CA GLY A 21 -2.54 6.05 7.31
C GLY A 21 -1.13 6.10 7.91
N LEU A 22 -1.01 5.64 9.16
CA LEU A 22 0.26 5.53 9.88
C LEU A 22 1.17 4.38 9.38
N GLY A 23 0.71 3.56 8.42
CA GLY A 23 1.51 2.48 7.86
C GLY A 23 1.47 1.15 8.62
N ASN A 24 0.56 0.98 9.58
CA ASN A 24 0.48 -0.26 10.40
C ASN A 24 0.31 -1.52 9.54
N ILE A 25 -0.58 -1.47 8.56
CA ILE A 25 -0.82 -2.60 7.64
C ILE A 25 0.41 -2.88 6.79
N VAL A 26 1.03 -1.84 6.24
CA VAL A 26 2.25 -1.95 5.44
C VAL A 26 3.36 -2.59 6.26
N ALA A 27 3.59 -2.11 7.48
CA ALA A 27 4.58 -2.68 8.41
C ALA A 27 4.28 -4.15 8.73
N GLN A 28 3.02 -4.49 9.01
CA GLN A 28 2.61 -5.85 9.29
C GLN A 28 2.85 -6.78 8.08
N VAL A 29 2.52 -6.34 6.87
CA VAL A 29 2.75 -7.15 5.65
C VAL A 29 4.24 -7.35 5.41
N VAL A 30 5.08 -6.33 5.61
CA VAL A 30 6.55 -6.49 5.53
C VAL A 30 7.03 -7.56 6.51
N LEU A 31 6.59 -7.50 7.76
CA LEU A 31 7.11 -8.36 8.82
C LEU A 31 6.56 -9.78 8.78
N ALA A 32 5.38 -9.98 8.20
CA ALA A 32 4.69 -11.27 8.21
C ALA A 32 4.76 -12.02 6.87
N THR A 33 5.32 -11.43 5.81
CA THR A 33 5.33 -12.02 4.47
C THR A 33 6.67 -11.83 3.76
N GLU A 34 6.85 -12.58 2.67
CA GLU A 34 8.05 -12.50 1.83
C GLU A 34 7.94 -11.50 0.68
N ALA A 35 6.82 -10.75 0.57
CA ALA A 35 6.56 -9.78 -0.50
C ALA A 35 7.82 -9.01 -0.95
N TYR A 36 8.13 -9.02 -2.24
CA TYR A 36 9.30 -8.30 -2.77
C TYR A 36 9.29 -6.82 -2.35
N ARG A 37 8.12 -6.19 -2.43
CA ARG A 37 7.93 -4.78 -2.07
C ARG A 37 6.53 -4.54 -1.52
N VAL A 38 6.40 -3.63 -0.56
CA VAL A 38 5.14 -3.29 0.12
C VAL A 38 4.92 -1.77 0.08
N LEU A 39 4.13 -1.30 -0.86
CA LEU A 39 3.85 0.11 -1.09
C LEU A 39 2.72 0.60 -0.17
N GLY A 40 2.88 1.77 0.43
CA GLY A 40 1.80 2.48 1.13
C GLY A 40 1.58 3.86 0.52
N ILE A 41 0.35 4.17 0.11
CA ILE A 41 -0.04 5.52 -0.32
C ILE A 41 -1.01 6.14 0.68
N GLU A 42 -0.69 7.34 1.15
CA GLU A 42 -1.51 8.11 2.09
C GLU A 42 -1.65 9.55 1.59
N ALA A 43 -2.86 10.09 1.62
CA ALA A 43 -3.14 11.44 1.13
C ALA A 43 -2.66 12.52 2.10
N ARG A 44 -2.67 12.23 3.40
CA ARG A 44 -2.33 13.17 4.47
C ARG A 44 -0.87 13.03 4.87
N GLU A 45 -0.03 13.95 4.39
CA GLU A 45 1.41 13.95 4.65
C GLU A 45 1.74 13.91 6.15
N GLU A 46 1.00 14.64 6.97
CA GLU A 46 1.23 14.67 8.41
C GLU A 46 0.98 13.32 9.08
N VAL A 47 0.01 12.56 8.59
CA VAL A 47 -0.30 11.21 9.08
C VAL A 47 0.81 10.26 8.63
N GLN A 48 1.20 10.30 7.36
CA GLN A 48 2.28 9.44 6.87
C GLN A 48 3.59 9.70 7.61
N ARG A 49 3.95 10.98 7.81
CA ARG A 49 5.17 11.37 8.54
C ARG A 49 5.15 10.84 9.97
N ALA A 50 4.03 10.99 10.68
CA ALA A 50 3.89 10.44 12.03
C ALA A 50 4.06 8.91 12.06
N GLY A 51 3.54 8.21 11.04
CA GLY A 51 3.73 6.78 10.85
C GLY A 51 5.19 6.39 10.63
N ILE A 52 5.88 7.09 9.72
CA ILE A 52 7.31 6.89 9.46
C ILE A 52 8.14 7.13 10.72
N ASP A 53 7.84 8.19 11.48
CA ASP A 53 8.54 8.48 12.75
C ASP A 53 8.36 7.36 13.78
N ALA A 54 7.16 6.79 13.87
CA ALA A 54 6.89 5.64 14.73
C ALA A 54 7.67 4.40 14.27
N ILE A 55 7.66 4.10 12.96
CA ILE A 55 8.41 2.98 12.36
C ILE A 55 9.91 3.13 12.65
N ASN A 56 10.44 4.33 12.53
CA ASN A 56 11.86 4.62 12.72
C ASN A 56 12.34 4.40 14.15
N ARG A 57 11.43 4.46 15.13
CA ARG A 57 11.71 4.17 16.55
C ARG A 57 11.55 2.69 16.89
N SER A 58 11.01 1.89 15.96
CA SER A 58 10.85 0.45 16.15
C SER A 58 12.18 -0.30 15.90
N PRO A 59 12.38 -1.47 16.52
CA PRO A 59 13.55 -2.31 16.23
C PRO A 59 13.54 -2.88 14.80
N TYR A 60 12.41 -2.78 14.09
CA TYR A 60 12.23 -3.30 12.73
C TYR A 60 12.38 -2.23 11.64
N ALA A 61 12.79 -1.01 12.01
CA ALA A 61 12.89 0.12 11.09
C ALA A 61 13.68 -0.21 9.80
N TRP A 62 14.78 -0.94 9.94
CA TRP A 62 15.59 -1.39 8.79
C TRP A 62 14.77 -2.22 7.81
N ALA A 63 14.18 -3.33 8.28
CA ALA A 63 13.43 -4.25 7.43
C ALA A 63 12.24 -3.57 6.74
N ILE A 64 11.56 -2.68 7.45
CA ILE A 64 10.44 -1.92 6.90
C ILE A 64 10.93 -0.93 5.83
N ARG A 65 11.97 -0.14 6.09
CA ARG A 65 12.50 0.82 5.11
C ARG A 65 13.06 0.17 3.85
N GLU A 66 13.65 -1.01 3.97
CA GLU A 66 14.22 -1.74 2.84
C GLU A 66 13.14 -2.20 1.84
N ARG A 67 11.96 -2.59 2.33
CA ARG A 67 10.88 -3.17 1.50
C ARG A 67 9.67 -2.27 1.29
N ALA A 68 9.50 -1.21 2.09
CA ALA A 68 8.30 -0.38 2.06
C ALA A 68 8.57 1.11 1.78
N PRO A 69 8.42 1.56 0.52
CA PRO A 69 8.32 2.97 0.23
C PRO A 69 6.93 3.50 0.63
N PHE A 70 6.92 4.53 1.49
CA PHE A 70 5.73 5.29 1.86
C PHE A 70 5.62 6.52 0.95
N ILE A 71 4.47 6.67 0.28
CA ILE A 71 4.20 7.69 -0.74
C ILE A 71 3.12 8.63 -0.23
N SER A 72 3.46 9.91 -0.02
CA SER A 72 2.49 10.94 0.41
C SER A 72 1.83 11.52 -0.83
N LYS A 73 0.63 11.01 -1.18
CA LYS A 73 -0.11 11.47 -2.35
C LYS A 73 -1.58 11.07 -2.25
N ASN A 74 -2.47 11.95 -2.75
CA ASN A 74 -3.86 11.59 -2.93
C ASN A 74 -3.99 10.57 -4.07
N VAL A 75 -4.67 9.46 -3.79
CA VAL A 75 -4.89 8.41 -4.79
C VAL A 75 -5.72 8.90 -5.98
N SER A 76 -6.61 9.88 -5.77
CA SER A 76 -7.43 10.49 -6.83
C SER A 76 -6.60 11.28 -7.83
N ASP A 77 -5.46 11.82 -7.39
CA ASP A 77 -4.51 12.58 -8.23
C ASP A 77 -3.40 11.66 -8.78
N SER A 78 -3.53 10.35 -8.56
CA SER A 78 -2.55 9.34 -8.96
C SER A 78 -3.10 8.48 -10.08
N ARG A 79 -2.27 8.25 -11.09
CA ARG A 79 -2.52 7.26 -12.13
C ARG A 79 -1.89 5.94 -11.71
N LEU A 80 -2.60 5.14 -10.92
CA LEU A 80 -2.08 3.88 -10.38
C LEU A 80 -1.54 2.98 -11.49
N ALA A 81 -2.20 2.97 -12.64
CA ALA A 81 -1.84 2.09 -13.75
C ALA A 81 -0.55 2.47 -14.48
N THR A 82 -0.10 3.73 -14.37
CA THR A 82 1.07 4.21 -15.12
C THR A 82 2.17 4.80 -14.24
N TYR A 83 1.89 5.06 -12.96
CA TYR A 83 2.85 5.69 -12.05
C TYR A 83 3.68 4.64 -11.33
N SER A 84 4.96 4.50 -11.69
CA SER A 84 5.88 3.65 -10.91
C SER A 84 6.16 4.28 -9.53
N PRO A 85 6.24 3.49 -8.45
CA PRO A 85 6.17 2.02 -8.42
C PRO A 85 4.75 1.45 -8.28
N LEU A 86 3.69 2.27 -8.21
CA LEU A 86 2.31 1.80 -8.02
C LEU A 86 1.85 0.88 -9.17
N ALA A 87 2.26 1.19 -10.41
CA ALA A 87 1.92 0.41 -11.60
C ALA A 87 2.46 -1.03 -11.60
N GLU A 88 3.46 -1.32 -10.77
CA GLU A 88 4.08 -2.64 -10.64
C GLU A 88 3.34 -3.54 -9.64
N SER A 89 2.27 -3.03 -9.02
CA SER A 89 1.52 -3.75 -7.98
C SER A 89 0.82 -4.99 -8.55
N THR A 90 0.97 -6.10 -7.83
CA THR A 90 0.37 -7.40 -8.17
C THR A 90 -0.73 -7.81 -7.19
N VAL A 91 -0.72 -7.22 -5.99
CA VAL A 91 -1.75 -7.40 -4.96
C VAL A 91 -2.12 -6.03 -4.44
N VAL A 92 -3.40 -5.68 -4.47
CA VAL A 92 -3.89 -4.38 -4.01
C VAL A 92 -4.92 -4.57 -2.93
N TYR A 93 -4.70 -3.94 -1.77
CA TYR A 93 -5.67 -3.89 -0.69
C TYR A 93 -6.00 -2.43 -0.34
N TRP A 94 -7.24 -2.21 0.06
CA TRP A 94 -7.73 -0.90 0.48
C TRP A 94 -9.01 -1.05 1.29
N ASN A 95 -9.02 -0.46 2.48
CA ASN A 95 -10.26 -0.37 3.25
C ASN A 95 -11.04 0.86 2.79
N ASN A 96 -11.93 0.67 1.83
CA ASN A 96 -12.66 1.75 1.16
C ASN A 96 -14.00 2.11 1.82
N VAL A 97 -14.32 1.58 3.01
CA VAL A 97 -15.61 1.80 3.70
C VAL A 97 -15.93 3.28 3.92
N LEU A 98 -14.90 4.10 4.15
CA LEU A 98 -15.04 5.54 4.41
C LEU A 98 -14.63 6.41 3.22
N PHE A 99 -14.36 5.81 2.05
CA PHE A 99 -13.98 6.57 0.87
C PHE A 99 -15.21 7.17 0.20
N GLU A 100 -15.08 8.39 -0.31
CA GLU A 100 -16.12 8.99 -1.13
C GLU A 100 -16.34 8.17 -2.41
N ALA A 101 -17.59 8.06 -2.87
CA ALA A 101 -17.96 7.22 -4.02
C ALA A 101 -17.13 7.53 -5.29
N ARG A 102 -16.85 8.82 -5.55
CA ARG A 102 -16.02 9.25 -6.68
C ARG A 102 -14.59 8.72 -6.61
N VAL A 103 -14.01 8.62 -5.41
CA VAL A 103 -12.65 8.11 -5.21
C VAL A 103 -12.66 6.59 -5.42
N VAL A 104 -13.69 5.91 -4.92
CA VAL A 104 -13.86 4.46 -5.13
C VAL A 104 -13.99 4.15 -6.62
N GLU A 105 -14.79 4.92 -7.36
CA GLU A 105 -14.95 4.75 -8.80
C GLU A 105 -13.64 5.01 -9.56
N HIS A 106 -12.94 6.11 -9.25
CA HIS A 106 -11.64 6.43 -9.84
C HIS A 106 -10.64 5.29 -9.66
N VAL A 107 -10.44 4.82 -8.43
CA VAL A 107 -9.48 3.74 -8.15
C VAL A 107 -9.90 2.43 -8.80
N LYS A 108 -11.19 2.08 -8.81
CA LYS A 108 -11.67 0.88 -9.53
C LYS A 108 -11.33 0.95 -11.02
N ASN A 109 -11.54 2.10 -11.65
CA ASN A 109 -11.21 2.31 -13.06
C ASN A 109 -9.72 2.13 -13.32
N GLU A 110 -8.87 2.71 -12.48
CA GLU A 110 -7.41 2.52 -12.57
C GLU A 110 -7.00 1.06 -12.39
N LEU A 111 -7.56 0.36 -11.39
CA LEU A 111 -7.25 -1.05 -11.14
C LEU A 111 -7.68 -1.97 -12.28
N CYS A 112 -8.81 -1.69 -12.94
CA CYS A 112 -9.25 -2.41 -14.14
C CYS A 112 -8.24 -2.34 -15.30
N THR A 113 -7.39 -1.31 -15.33
CA THR A 113 -6.39 -1.12 -16.39
C THR A 113 -5.01 -1.70 -16.03
N MET A 114 -4.82 -2.16 -14.81
CA MET A 114 -3.56 -2.74 -14.36
C MET A 114 -3.49 -4.23 -14.71
N ALA A 115 -2.34 -4.65 -15.25
CA ALA A 115 -2.11 -6.04 -15.58
C ALA A 115 -1.79 -6.87 -14.32
N ASN A 116 -2.33 -8.09 -14.23
CA ASN A 116 -1.97 -9.10 -13.23
C ASN A 116 -2.27 -8.76 -11.75
N ILE A 117 -3.28 -7.92 -11.47
CA ILE A 117 -3.73 -7.69 -10.09
C ILE A 117 -4.54 -8.86 -9.56
N ARG A 118 -4.23 -9.27 -8.32
CA ARG A 118 -5.08 -10.08 -7.45
C ARG A 118 -5.67 -9.19 -6.35
N TYR A 119 -6.93 -9.44 -6.02
CA TYR A 119 -7.67 -8.76 -4.96
C TYR A 119 -7.65 -9.59 -3.68
#